data_AF-A0A972YWG8-F1
#
_entry.id   AF-A0A972YWG8-F1
#
_cell.length_a   1.000
_cell.length_b   1.000
_cell.length_c   1.000
_cell.angle_alpha   90.00
_cell.angle_beta   90.00
_cell.angle_gamma   90.00
#
_symmetry.space_group_name_H-M   'P 1'
#
loop_
_entity.id
_entity.type
_entity.pdbx_description
1 polymer ?
#
loop_
_entity_poly.entity_id
_entity_poly.type
_entity_poly.pdbx_seq_one_letter_code
_entity_poly.pdbx_strand_id
1 'polypeptide(L)'
;MSTYTVGMWMYKNGGGHIIQDEMIRKLRARDIQVIPDLNLANAMATAGHILCKKVAMEELDLFFSYNAGKQSQFQMYLYQILNESVPCINNFDSFALTEDKFRTSHKLTQAGIATP
;
A
#
# COMPACT_ATOMS: atom_id res chain seq x y z
N MET A 1 20.55 -3.66 14.39
CA MET A 1 19.62 -2.71 13.74
C MET A 1 19.10 -3.42 12.50
N SER A 2 17.79 -3.41 12.25
CA SER A 2 17.25 -3.99 11.01
C SER A 2 17.77 -3.20 9.82
N THR A 3 18.17 -3.91 8.76
CA THR A 3 18.70 -3.28 7.54
C THR A 3 17.60 -2.65 6.69
N TYR A 4 16.37 -3.15 6.81
CA TYR A 4 15.23 -2.73 6.00
C TYR A 4 13.99 -2.47 6.84
N THR A 5 13.19 -1.49 6.44
CA THR A 5 11.94 -1.08 7.07
C THR A 5 10.80 -1.06 6.05
N VAL A 6 9.78 -1.89 6.30
CA VAL A 6 8.55 -1.97 5.51
C VAL A 6 7.43 -1.23 6.24
N GLY A 7 6.79 -0.29 5.54
CA GLY A 7 5.53 0.28 5.97
C GLY A 7 4.36 -0.56 5.49
N MET A 8 3.32 -0.71 6.32
CA MET A 8 2.19 -1.56 5.97
C MET A 8 0.84 -0.93 6.33
N TRP A 9 -0.08 -1.02 5.39
CA TRP A 9 -1.50 -0.76 5.60
C TRP A 9 -2.35 -1.91 5.04
N MET A 10 -3.20 -2.48 5.89
CA MET A 10 -4.08 -3.59 5.53
C MET A 10 -5.41 -3.44 6.26
N TYR A 11 -6.51 -3.79 5.58
CA TYR A 11 -7.82 -3.89 6.23
C TYR A 11 -7.77 -4.85 7.43
N LYS A 12 -8.54 -4.53 8.49
CA LYS A 12 -8.60 -5.38 9.70
C LYS A 12 -9.81 -6.29 9.75
N ASN A 13 -10.86 -5.94 9.02
CA ASN A 13 -12.13 -6.68 8.98
C ASN A 13 -11.92 -8.10 8.41
N GLY A 14 -12.84 -9.02 8.69
CA GLY A 14 -12.80 -10.37 8.09
C GLY A 14 -11.53 -11.18 8.40
N GLY A 15 -10.81 -10.88 9.48
CA GLY A 15 -9.58 -11.58 9.86
C GLY A 15 -8.29 -11.00 9.28
N GLY A 16 -8.32 -9.84 8.63
CA GLY A 16 -7.12 -9.21 8.05
C GLY A 16 -5.99 -8.98 9.06
N HIS A 17 -6.31 -8.75 10.34
CA HIS A 17 -5.31 -8.65 11.41
C HIS A 17 -4.48 -9.93 11.59
N ILE A 18 -5.08 -11.12 11.44
CA ILE A 18 -4.39 -12.41 11.56
C ILE A 18 -3.35 -12.56 10.44
N ILE A 19 -3.72 -12.15 9.23
CA ILE A 19 -2.82 -12.18 8.06
C ILE A 19 -1.69 -11.17 8.26
N GLN A 20 -2.02 -9.96 8.71
CA GLN A 20 -1.05 -8.92 9.00
C GLN A 20 0.00 -9.39 10.04
N ASP A 21 -0.45 -9.97 11.13
CA ASP A 21 0.44 -10.45 12.21
C ASP A 21 1.37 -11.57 11.71
N GLU A 22 0.85 -12.49 10.88
CA GLU A 22 1.66 -13.55 10.27
C GLU A 22 2.69 -12.99 9.27
N MET A 23 2.32 -11.98 8.47
CA MET A 23 3.25 -11.28 7.58
C MET A 23 4.36 -10.58 8.37
N ILE A 24 4.01 -9.86 9.44
CA ILE A 24 4.97 -9.20 10.33
C ILE A 24 5.92 -10.22 10.93
N ARG A 25 5.41 -11.35 11.43
CA ARG A 25 6.22 -12.42 12.01
C ARG A 25 7.23 -12.97 11.00
N LYS A 26 6.80 -13.24 9.76
CA LYS A 26 7.67 -13.76 8.70
C LYS A 26 8.74 -12.76 8.25
N LEU A 27 8.41 -11.48 8.17
CA LEU A 27 9.35 -10.41 7.80
C LEU A 27 10.39 -10.18 8.90
N ARG A 28 9.95 -10.12 10.17
CA ARG A 28 10.85 -9.98 11.32
C ARG A 28 11.82 -11.15 11.47
N ALA A 29 11.39 -12.38 11.13
CA ALA A 29 12.28 -13.55 11.10
C ALA A 29 13.39 -13.46 10.03
N ARG A 30 13.37 -12.43 9.17
CA ARG A 30 14.38 -12.11 8.15
C ARG A 30 15.04 -10.75 8.41
N ASP A 31 14.99 -10.28 9.67
CA ASP A 31 15.55 -8.99 10.11
C ASP A 31 14.98 -7.75 9.40
N ILE A 32 13.76 -7.87 8.87
CA ILE A 32 13.01 -6.76 8.27
C ILE A 32 12.08 -6.18 9.33
N GLN A 33 12.27 -4.88 9.63
CA GLN A 33 11.36 -4.15 10.51
C GLN A 33 10.07 -3.85 9.76
N VAL A 34 8.95 -3.93 10.47
CA VAL A 34 7.64 -3.63 9.90
C VAL A 34 6.93 -2.62 10.78
N ILE A 35 6.46 -1.54 10.16
CA ILE A 35 5.64 -0.50 10.79
C ILE A 35 4.20 -0.67 10.29
N PRO A 36 3.30 -1.29 11.08
CA PRO A 36 1.92 -1.51 10.68
C PRO A 36 1.07 -0.25 10.84
N ASP A 37 -0.15 -0.33 10.30
CA ASP A 37 -1.19 0.69 10.46
C ASP A 37 -0.78 2.08 9.91
N LEU A 38 0.00 2.13 8.83
CA LEU A 38 0.34 3.36 8.09
C LEU A 38 -0.77 3.75 7.12
N ASN A 39 -1.96 4.02 7.66
CA ASN A 39 -3.13 4.41 6.88
C ASN A 39 -2.98 5.83 6.31
N LEU A 40 -3.07 5.97 4.98
CA LEU A 40 -3.01 7.27 4.31
C LEU A 40 -4.17 8.21 4.68
N ALA A 41 -5.29 7.70 5.20
CA ALA A 41 -6.35 8.52 5.77
C ALA A 41 -5.87 9.38 6.96
N ASN A 42 -4.80 8.94 7.63
CA ASN A 42 -4.18 9.62 8.78
C ASN A 42 -2.85 10.28 8.40
N ALA A 43 -2.54 10.36 7.11
CA ALA A 43 -1.29 10.94 6.62
C ALA A 43 -1.47 12.41 6.23
N MET A 44 -0.37 13.15 6.22
CA MET A 44 -0.31 14.54 5.78
C MET A 44 0.96 14.78 4.99
N ALA A 45 0.88 15.65 3.98
CA ALA A 45 2.06 16.16 3.29
C ALA A 45 2.51 17.46 3.97
N THR A 46 3.71 17.49 4.53
CA THR A 46 4.28 18.67 5.19
C THR A 46 5.80 18.68 5.07
N ALA A 47 6.38 19.87 4.92
CA ALA A 47 7.83 20.07 4.79
C ALA A 47 8.50 19.19 3.71
N GLY A 48 7.80 18.89 2.61
CA GLY A 48 8.31 18.05 1.52
C GLY A 48 8.23 16.54 1.76
N HIS A 49 7.60 16.09 2.84
CA HIS A 49 7.43 14.68 3.19
C HIS A 49 5.97 14.32 3.42
N ILE A 50 5.60 13.08 3.13
CA ILE A 50 4.35 12.46 3.51
C ILE A 50 4.58 11.77 4.85
N LEU A 51 3.96 12.32 5.89
CA LEU A 51 4.04 11.79 7.25
C LEU A 51 2.80 10.98 7.58
N CYS A 52 2.98 9.74 8.03
CA CYS A 52 1.93 8.95 8.67
C CYS A 52 2.43 8.45 10.02
N LYS A 53 1.70 8.73 11.11
CA LYS A 53 2.14 8.40 12.49
C LYS A 53 3.57 8.87 12.83
N LYS A 54 3.96 10.04 12.33
CA LYS A 54 5.33 10.62 12.46
C LYS A 54 6.43 9.83 11.73
N VAL A 55 6.07 8.87 10.89
CA VAL A 55 6.99 8.19 9.98
C VAL A 55 7.01 8.95 8.68
N ALA A 56 8.20 9.33 8.22
CA ALA A 56 8.40 9.80 6.85
C ALA A 56 8.24 8.60 5.91
N MET A 57 7.14 8.59 5.18
CA MET A 57 6.76 7.44 4.35
C MET A 57 7.75 7.23 3.20
N GLU A 58 8.36 8.32 2.70
CA GLU A 58 9.38 8.29 1.66
C GLU A 58 10.72 7.68 2.10
N GLU A 59 10.94 7.52 3.41
CA GLU A 59 12.15 6.89 3.97
C GLU A 59 12.01 5.37 4.15
N LEU A 60 10.83 4.81 3.83
CA LEU A 60 10.61 3.37 3.86
C LEU A 60 11.33 2.69 2.69
N ASP A 61 11.84 1.47 2.91
CA ASP A 61 12.39 0.65 1.82
C ASP A 61 11.27 0.09 0.92
N LEU A 62 10.08 -0.11 1.48
CA LEU A 62 8.90 -0.61 0.77
C LEU A 62 7.62 -0.24 1.51
N PHE A 63 6.56 0.07 0.76
CA PHE A 63 5.21 0.23 1.28
C PHE A 63 4.28 -0.85 0.75
N PHE A 64 3.70 -1.64 1.65
CA PHE A 64 2.63 -2.58 1.32
C PHE A 64 1.28 -1.96 1.65
N SER A 65 0.39 -1.92 0.66
CA SER A 65 -0.99 -1.46 0.83
C SER A 65 -1.97 -2.54 0.41
N TYR A 66 -3.04 -2.72 1.17
CA TYR A 66 -4.19 -3.50 0.74
C TYR A 66 -5.48 -2.90 1.32
N ASN A 67 -6.03 -1.97 0.54
CA ASN A 67 -7.23 -1.19 0.87
C ASN A 67 -8.51 -1.98 0.64
N ALA A 68 -9.49 -1.83 1.54
CA ALA A 68 -10.82 -2.46 1.42
C ALA A 68 -11.98 -1.45 1.45
N GLY A 69 -11.68 -0.15 1.28
CA GLY A 69 -12.68 0.90 1.41
C GLY A 69 -12.41 2.10 0.51
N LYS A 70 -13.44 2.93 0.34
CA LYS A 70 -13.39 4.14 -0.47
C LYS A 70 -12.33 5.12 0.04
N GLN A 71 -11.45 5.55 -0.85
CA GLN A 71 -10.41 6.54 -0.56
C GLN A 71 -10.92 7.96 -0.88
N SER A 72 -10.47 8.97 -0.13
CA SER A 72 -10.67 10.36 -0.53
C SER A 72 -9.72 10.74 -1.67
N GLN A 73 -10.05 11.78 -2.43
CA GLN A 73 -9.16 12.31 -3.48
C GLN A 73 -7.77 12.68 -2.94
N PHE A 74 -7.71 13.23 -1.72
CA PHE A 74 -6.44 13.53 -1.08
C PHE A 74 -5.62 12.26 -0.79
N GLN A 75 -6.24 11.20 -0.28
CA GLN A 75 -5.57 9.90 -0.07
C GLN A 75 -5.02 9.34 -1.39
N MET A 76 -5.75 9.52 -2.48
CA MET A 76 -5.30 9.12 -3.82
C MET A 76 -4.06 9.88 -4.26
N TYR A 77 -4.02 11.21 -4.07
CA TYR A 77 -2.83 12.00 -4.39
C TYR A 77 -1.62 11.60 -3.54
N LEU A 78 -1.81 11.39 -2.24
CA LEU A 78 -0.75 10.88 -1.37
C LEU A 78 -0.22 9.54 -1.88
N TYR A 79 -1.12 8.63 -2.26
CA TYR A 79 -0.71 7.30 -2.70
C TYR A 79 0.05 7.35 -4.03
N GLN A 80 -0.39 8.19 -4.97
CA GLN A 80 0.29 8.37 -6.25
C GLN A 80 1.72 8.88 -6.05
N ILE A 81 1.90 9.92 -5.23
CA ILE A 81 3.23 10.48 -4.94
C ILE A 81 4.12 9.46 -4.21
N LEU A 82 3.57 8.68 -3.27
CA LEU A 82 4.33 7.61 -2.62
C LEU A 82 4.76 6.52 -3.61
N ASN A 83 3.90 6.18 -4.57
CA ASN A 83 4.22 5.18 -5.58
C ASN A 83 5.38 5.60 -6.48
N GLU A 84 5.55 6.91 -6.72
CA GLU A 84 6.67 7.48 -7.46
C GLU A 84 7.96 7.51 -6.63
N SER A 85 7.84 7.53 -5.29
CA SER A 85 8.95 7.78 -4.37
C SER A 85 9.49 6.51 -3.71
N VAL A 86 8.64 5.50 -3.48
CA VAL A 86 8.94 4.29 -2.70
C VAL A 86 8.40 3.06 -3.43
N PRO A 87 9.13 1.93 -3.47
CA PRO A 87 8.60 0.67 -3.97
C PRO A 87 7.30 0.28 -3.27
N CYS A 88 6.21 0.16 -4.04
CA CYS A 88 4.90 -0.20 -3.52
C CYS A 88 4.47 -1.59 -3.99
N ILE A 89 4.10 -2.47 -3.05
CA ILE A 89 3.36 -3.70 -3.36
C ILE A 89 1.86 -3.39 -3.35
N ASN A 90 1.15 -3.91 -4.36
CA ASN A 90 -0.18 -3.46 -4.77
C ASN A 90 -0.20 -1.96 -5.12
N ASN A 91 0.80 -1.52 -5.90
CA ASN A 91 1.03 -0.14 -6.30
C ASN A 91 -0.20 0.65 -6.78
N PHE A 92 -0.05 1.98 -6.79
CA PHE A 92 -1.11 2.89 -7.20
C PHE A 92 -1.65 2.59 -8.60
N ASP A 93 -0.78 2.24 -9.56
CA ASP A 93 -1.20 1.96 -10.94
C ASP A 93 -2.11 0.73 -11.02
N SER A 94 -1.77 -0.33 -10.29
CA SER A 94 -2.59 -1.54 -10.19
C SER A 94 -3.90 -1.22 -9.50
N PHE A 95 -3.85 -0.49 -8.38
CA PHE A 95 -5.04 -0.03 -7.67
C PHE A 95 -5.98 0.75 -8.60
N ALA A 96 -5.48 1.79 -9.27
CA ALA A 96 -6.24 2.67 -10.14
C ALA A 96 -6.79 1.96 -11.39
N LEU A 97 -6.09 0.93 -11.89
CA LEU A 97 -6.62 0.05 -12.93
C LEU A 97 -7.81 -0.77 -12.40
N THR A 98 -7.65 -1.40 -11.23
CA THR A 98 -8.63 -2.34 -10.66
C THR A 98 -9.90 -1.72 -10.11
N GLU A 99 -9.90 -0.42 -9.81
CA GLU A 99 -11.10 0.32 -9.39
C GLU A 99 -12.14 0.45 -10.52
N ASP A 100 -11.73 0.32 -11.78
CA ASP A 100 -12.60 0.40 -12.94
C ASP A 100 -12.73 -0.96 -13.64
N LYS A 101 -13.95 -1.52 -13.61
CA LYS A 101 -14.26 -2.81 -14.23
C LYS A 101 -14.04 -2.84 -15.73
N PHE A 102 -14.35 -1.75 -16.43
CA PHE A 102 -14.13 -1.65 -17.88
C PHE A 102 -12.64 -1.66 -18.18
N ARG A 103 -11.85 -0.80 -17.52
CA ARG A 103 -10.39 -0.74 -17.74
C ARG A 103 -9.71 -2.05 -17.40
N THR A 104 -10.11 -2.68 -16.29
CA THR A 104 -9.62 -4.00 -15.88
C THR A 104 -9.96 -5.06 -16.92
N SER A 105 -11.23 -5.15 -17.33
CA SER A 105 -11.68 -6.12 -18.33
C SER A 105 -10.93 -5.95 -19.66
N HIS A 106 -10.81 -4.70 -20.13
CA HIS A 106 -10.07 -4.37 -21.33
C HIS A 106 -8.60 -4.81 -21.26
N LYS A 107 -7.92 -4.57 -20.14
CA LYS A 107 -6.53 -4.99 -19.94
C LYS A 107 -6.37 -6.51 -19.91
N LEU A 108 -7.32 -7.22 -19.31
CA LEU A 108 -7.36 -8.69 -19.29
C LEU A 108 -7.56 -9.26 -20.70
N THR A 109 -8.52 -8.73 -21.47
CA THR A 109 -8.76 -9.16 -22.86
C THR A 109 -7.54 -8.92 -23.75
N GLN A 110 -6.86 -7.77 -23.62
CA GLN A 110 -5.60 -7.50 -24.33
C GLN A 110 -4.49 -8.50 -24.01
N ALA A 111 -4.50 -9.08 -22.80
CA ALA A 111 -3.57 -10.12 -22.39
C ALA A 111 -4.04 -11.54 -22.75
N GLY A 112 -5.14 -11.69 -23.50
CA GLY A 112 -5.69 -12.99 -23.90
C GLY A 112 -6.50 -13.69 -22.81
N ILE A 113 -6.87 -13.00 -21.74
CA ILE A 113 -7.70 -13.54 -20.66
C ILE A 113 -9.17 -13.23 -20.96
N ALA A 114 -9.98 -14.28 -21.06
CA ALA A 114 -11.42 -14.14 -21.30
C ALA A 114 -12.11 -13.48 -20.08
N THR A 115 -12.93 -12.48 -20.36
CA THR A 115 -13.77 -11.80 -19.37
C THR A 115 -15.25 -12.03 -19.72
N PRO A 116 -16.14 -12.25 -18.73
CA PRO A 116 -17.57 -12.47 -18.97
C PRO A 116 -18.30 -11.29 -19.58
#